data_AF-A0A2U3QKD5-F1
#
_entry.id   AF-A0A2U3QKD5-F1
#
_cell.length_a   1.000
_cell.length_b   1.000
_cell.length_c   1.000
_cell.angle_alpha   90.00
_cell.angle_beta   90.00
_cell.angle_gamma   90.00
#
_symmetry.space_group_name_H-M   'P 1'
#
loop_
_entity.id
_entity.type
_entity.pdbx_description
1 polymer ?
#
loop_
_entity_poly.entity_id
_entity_poly.type
_entity_poly.pdbx_seq_one_letter_code
_entity_poly.pdbx_strand_id
1 'polypeptide(L)'
;MKKMRIIKLIMLFTVIACSQSISIVGVGTIDSIPKATYTMYSYVAPSAPQLRAVFLKSPDSAVEVVPYSVQITAATATPDEALAWVEKGPGFKRIFFYRVDFRGKTIGYLLMPERHSFARRYLEVNIYERDGKIYFVPSEQGVDD
;
A
#
# COMPACT_ATOMS: atom_id res chain seq x y z
N MET A 1 59.75 -29.18 -4.77
CA MET A 1 58.43 -29.80 -4.48
C MET A 1 58.00 -29.29 -3.10
N LYS A 2 56.87 -28.63 -2.80
CA LYS A 2 55.52 -28.46 -3.37
C LYS A 2 55.06 -27.01 -3.04
N LYS A 3 54.80 -26.13 -4.02
CA LYS A 3 53.47 -25.65 -4.48
C LYS A 3 52.34 -25.63 -3.42
N MET A 4 51.89 -24.40 -3.09
CA MET A 4 50.47 -23.92 -3.01
C MET A 4 49.51 -24.66 -2.05
N ARG A 5 48.66 -24.03 -1.22
CA ARG A 5 47.77 -22.89 -1.48
C ARG A 5 47.16 -22.38 -0.16
N ILE A 6 47.07 -21.06 -0.08
CA ILE A 6 46.12 -20.30 0.73
C ILE A 6 44.70 -20.80 0.44
N ILE A 7 43.93 -21.13 1.49
CA ILE A 7 42.47 -21.15 1.42
C ILE A 7 41.97 -20.23 2.54
N LYS A 8 41.89 -18.94 2.22
CA LYS A 8 40.96 -18.03 2.90
C LYS A 8 39.57 -18.51 2.55
N LEU A 9 38.96 -19.32 3.42
CA LEU A 9 37.54 -19.58 3.34
C LEU A 9 36.84 -18.32 3.84
N ILE A 10 36.65 -17.36 2.93
CA ILE A 10 35.70 -16.27 3.12
C ILE A 10 34.34 -16.96 3.13
N MET A 11 33.86 -17.25 4.33
CA MET A 11 32.46 -17.55 4.59
C MET A 11 31.71 -16.24 4.31
N LEU A 12 31.45 -15.99 3.02
CA LEU A 12 30.53 -14.95 2.59
C LEU A 12 29.15 -15.47 2.98
N PHE A 13 28.80 -15.29 4.26
CA PHE A 13 27.42 -15.23 4.68
C PHE A 13 26.81 -14.07 3.91
N THR A 14 26.31 -14.39 2.72
CA THR A 14 25.26 -13.64 2.06
C THR A 14 24.06 -13.76 2.99
N VAL A 15 24.04 -12.93 4.02
CA VAL A 15 22.81 -12.46 4.64
C VAL A 15 22.14 -11.65 3.52
N ILE A 16 21.57 -12.36 2.54
CA ILE A 16 20.45 -11.83 1.79
C ILE A 16 19.42 -11.66 2.89
N ALA A 17 19.40 -10.45 3.46
CA ALA A 17 18.31 -10.01 4.28
C ALA A 17 17.07 -10.43 3.52
N CYS A 18 16.19 -11.19 4.16
CA CYS A 18 14.84 -11.39 3.68
C CYS A 18 14.17 -10.01 3.77
N SER A 19 14.59 -9.07 2.94
CA SER A 19 14.05 -7.72 2.89
C SER A 19 12.65 -7.92 2.40
N GLN A 20 11.68 -7.65 3.28
CA GLN A 20 10.27 -7.64 2.88
C GLN A 20 10.16 -6.85 1.58
N SER A 21 9.65 -7.51 0.54
CA SER A 21 9.60 -6.92 -0.79
C SER A 21 8.72 -5.67 -0.79
N ILE A 22 7.73 -5.63 0.11
CA ILE A 22 6.83 -4.50 0.35
C ILE A 22 6.95 -4.05 1.81
N SER A 23 7.02 -2.74 2.02
CA SER A 23 6.86 -2.13 3.33
C SER A 23 5.82 -1.02 3.30
N ILE A 24 4.99 -0.97 4.34
CA ILE A 24 3.93 0.03 4.51
C ILE A 24 4.27 0.86 5.74
N VAL A 25 4.45 2.16 5.58
CA VAL A 25 4.94 3.07 6.63
C VAL A 25 3.96 4.22 6.79
N GLY A 26 3.48 4.47 8.01
CA GLY A 26 2.60 5.60 8.29
C GLY A 26 3.30 6.94 8.05
N VAL A 27 2.66 7.84 7.31
CA VAL A 27 3.15 9.19 7.05
C VAL A 27 2.11 10.17 7.58
N GLY A 28 2.36 10.79 8.74
CA GLY A 28 1.29 11.29 9.63
C GLY A 28 0.24 12.24 9.03
N THR A 29 0.54 12.97 7.95
CA THR A 29 -0.36 13.94 7.32
C THR A 29 -0.33 13.87 5.80
N ILE A 30 -1.36 14.39 5.14
CA ILE A 30 -1.44 14.48 3.67
C ILE A 30 -0.28 15.29 3.07
N ASP A 31 0.23 16.31 3.79
CA ASP A 31 1.33 17.17 3.34
C ASP A 31 2.66 16.42 3.11
N SER A 32 2.78 15.21 3.66
CA SER A 32 3.95 14.34 3.44
C SER A 32 3.92 13.63 2.08
N ILE A 33 2.80 13.69 1.37
CA ILE A 33 2.64 13.12 0.02
C ILE A 33 3.04 14.20 -1.00
N PRO A 34 3.98 13.92 -1.92
CA PRO A 34 4.36 14.88 -2.97
C PRO A 34 3.14 15.37 -3.77
N LYS A 35 3.09 16.68 -4.03
CA LYS A 35 2.02 17.30 -4.81
C LYS A 35 2.23 17.02 -6.30
N ALA A 36 1.73 15.88 -6.76
CA ALA A 36 1.76 15.43 -8.14
C ALA A 36 0.40 14.83 -8.54
N THR A 37 0.24 14.51 -9.82
CA THR A 37 -0.91 13.72 -10.30
C THR A 37 -0.56 12.24 -10.23
N TYR A 38 -1.41 11.46 -9.57
CA TYR A 38 -1.24 10.02 -9.37
C TYR A 38 -2.27 9.23 -10.18
N THR A 39 -1.96 7.95 -10.43
CA THR A 39 -3.03 6.99 -10.76
C THR A 39 -3.70 6.56 -9.46
N MET A 40 -4.96 6.93 -9.30
CA MET A 40 -5.79 6.63 -8.15
C MET A 40 -6.59 5.35 -8.38
N TYR A 41 -6.40 4.37 -7.51
CA TYR A 41 -7.25 3.19 -7.39
C TYR A 41 -8.15 3.35 -6.18
N SER A 42 -9.45 3.54 -6.39
CA SER A 42 -10.41 3.83 -5.33
C SER A 42 -11.39 2.68 -5.13
N TYR A 43 -11.65 2.32 -3.88
CA TYR A 43 -12.52 1.23 -3.46
C TYR A 43 -13.56 1.71 -2.46
N VAL A 44 -14.80 1.30 -2.65
CA VAL A 44 -15.91 1.47 -1.70
C VAL A 44 -16.38 0.09 -1.26
N ALA A 45 -16.48 -0.14 0.04
CA ALA A 45 -17.01 -1.39 0.55
C ALA A 45 -18.50 -1.54 0.17
N PRO A 46 -18.92 -2.65 -0.46
CA PRO A 46 -20.30 -2.83 -0.91
C PRO A 46 -21.35 -2.70 0.20
N SER A 47 -21.04 -3.27 1.37
CA SER A 47 -22.00 -3.38 2.46
C SER A 47 -21.82 -2.27 3.50
N ALA A 48 -20.82 -1.40 3.33
CA ALA A 48 -20.54 -0.26 4.19
C ALA A 48 -19.93 0.90 3.37
N PRO A 49 -20.71 1.69 2.62
CA PRO A 49 -20.20 2.74 1.71
C PRO A 49 -19.37 3.86 2.36
N GLN A 50 -19.39 3.94 3.68
CA GLN A 50 -18.51 4.78 4.48
C GLN A 50 -17.07 4.27 4.55
N LEU A 51 -16.85 2.96 4.37
CA LEU A 51 -15.53 2.34 4.31
C LEU A 51 -14.99 2.50 2.89
N ARG A 52 -14.01 3.38 2.77
CA ARG A 52 -13.40 3.81 1.51
C ARG A 52 -11.90 3.64 1.59
N ALA A 53 -11.25 3.23 0.51
CA ALA A 53 -9.80 3.20 0.46
C ALA A 53 -9.32 3.71 -0.89
N VAL A 54 -8.17 4.38 -0.88
CA VAL A 54 -7.53 4.86 -2.09
C VAL A 54 -6.06 4.48 -2.07
N PHE A 55 -5.60 3.87 -3.15
CA PHE A 55 -4.17 3.72 -3.44
C PHE A 55 -3.76 4.68 -4.57
N LEU A 56 -2.85 5.60 -4.26
CA LEU A 56 -2.24 6.55 -5.18
C LEU A 56 -0.92 5.97 -5.70
N LYS A 57 -0.91 5.36 -6.88
CA LYS A 57 0.31 4.88 -7.52
C LYS A 57 1.13 6.07 -8.02
N SER A 58 2.39 6.14 -7.58
CA SER A 58 3.34 7.18 -7.97
C SER A 58 3.55 7.21 -9.49
N PRO A 59 3.63 8.42 -10.09
CA PRO A 59 3.83 8.57 -11.53
C PRO A 59 5.15 7.95 -12.02
N ASP A 60 6.21 8.09 -11.21
CA ASP A 60 7.56 7.59 -11.54
C ASP A 60 7.75 6.09 -11.25
N SER A 61 6.71 5.43 -10.71
CA SER A 61 6.76 4.00 -10.44
C SER A 61 6.53 3.21 -11.73
N ALA A 62 7.57 2.54 -12.21
CA ALA A 62 7.47 1.55 -13.30
C ALA A 62 6.82 0.22 -12.85
N VAL A 63 6.47 0.10 -11.57
CA VAL A 63 5.88 -1.13 -11.02
C VAL A 63 4.41 -1.21 -11.42
N GLU A 64 4.02 -2.33 -12.01
CA GLU A 64 2.63 -2.61 -12.32
C GLU A 64 1.84 -2.86 -11.02
N VAL A 65 0.70 -2.17 -10.89
CA VAL A 65 -0.22 -2.33 -9.76
C VAL A 65 -1.51 -2.93 -10.30
N VAL A 66 -1.88 -4.09 -9.78
CA VAL A 66 -3.06 -4.84 -10.17
C VAL A 66 -4.15 -4.62 -9.11
N PRO A 67 -5.24 -3.90 -9.43
CA PRO A 67 -6.38 -3.79 -8.54
C PRO A 67 -7.10 -5.15 -8.46
N TYR A 68 -7.25 -5.69 -7.25
CA TYR A 68 -7.81 -7.03 -7.03
C TYR A 68 -9.22 -6.98 -6.42
N SER A 69 -10.12 -6.28 -7.09
CA SER A 69 -11.55 -6.21 -6.74
C SER A 69 -12.31 -5.54 -7.89
N VAL A 70 -13.51 -6.03 -8.20
CA VAL A 70 -14.37 -5.45 -9.24
C VAL A 70 -14.96 -4.10 -8.82
N GLN A 71 -14.92 -3.79 -7.52
CA GLN A 71 -15.37 -2.51 -6.95
C GLN A 71 -14.29 -1.42 -7.04
N ILE A 72 -13.07 -1.76 -7.46
CA ILE A 72 -12.01 -0.78 -7.65
C ILE A 72 -12.23 -0.03 -8.96
N THR A 73 -12.20 1.30 -8.89
CA THR A 73 -12.18 2.17 -10.05
C THR A 73 -10.84 2.89 -10.15
N ALA A 74 -10.38 3.13 -11.39
CA ALA A 74 -9.13 3.83 -11.66
C ALA A 74 -9.42 5.22 -12.26
N ALA A 75 -8.73 6.24 -11.78
CA ALA A 75 -8.77 7.60 -12.31
C ALA A 75 -7.43 8.30 -12.05
N THR A 76 -7.26 9.51 -12.59
CA THR A 76 -6.17 10.40 -12.19
C THR A 76 -6.64 11.34 -11.08
N ALA A 77 -5.83 11.53 -10.04
CA ALA A 77 -6.15 12.45 -8.97
C ALA A 77 -4.89 13.00 -8.30
N THR A 78 -5.02 14.17 -7.68
CA THR A 78 -4.07 14.73 -6.72
C THR A 78 -4.30 14.13 -5.32
N PRO A 79 -3.32 14.25 -4.39
CA PRO A 79 -3.51 13.81 -3.00
C PRO A 79 -4.71 14.46 -2.31
N ASP A 80 -4.99 15.73 -2.58
CA ASP A 80 -6.11 16.46 -1.97
C ASP A 80 -7.47 15.98 -2.52
N GLU A 81 -7.57 15.72 -3.83
CA GLU A 81 -8.77 15.14 -4.43
C GLU A 81 -9.05 13.73 -3.90
N ALA A 82 -7.98 12.94 -3.69
CA ALA A 82 -8.08 11.61 -3.11
C ALA A 82 -8.51 11.64 -1.65
N LEU A 83 -7.98 12.58 -0.85
CA LEU A 83 -8.44 12.81 0.52
C LEU A 83 -9.92 13.17 0.54
N ALA A 84 -10.32 14.17 -0.24
CA ALA A 84 -11.72 14.59 -0.34
C ALA A 84 -12.64 13.42 -0.78
N TRP A 85 -12.14 12.50 -1.62
CA TRP A 85 -12.90 11.32 -2.02
C TRP A 85 -13.11 10.33 -0.86
N VAL A 86 -12.07 10.07 -0.05
CA VAL A 86 -12.17 9.19 1.12
C VAL A 86 -13.07 9.80 2.19
N GLU A 87 -13.02 11.12 2.38
CA GLU A 87 -13.83 11.88 3.35
C GLU A 87 -15.33 11.94 3.01
N LYS A 88 -15.74 11.62 1.78
CA LYS A 88 -17.17 11.51 1.42
C LYS A 88 -17.90 10.41 2.20
N GLY A 89 -17.19 9.49 2.84
CA GLY A 89 -17.79 8.45 3.68
C GLY A 89 -18.38 9.04 4.98
N PRO A 90 -19.68 8.85 5.26
CA PRO A 90 -20.26 9.35 6.51
C PRO A 90 -19.64 8.65 7.74
N GLY A 91 -19.31 9.42 8.77
CA GLY A 91 -18.98 8.88 10.10
C GLY A 91 -17.51 8.58 10.39
N PHE A 92 -16.58 8.74 9.44
CA PHE A 92 -15.14 8.61 9.70
C PHE A 92 -14.46 9.98 9.70
N LYS A 93 -13.89 10.37 10.84
CA LYS A 93 -13.26 11.69 11.05
C LYS A 93 -11.74 11.69 10.89
N ARG A 94 -11.11 10.52 10.86
CA ARG A 94 -9.66 10.39 10.80
C ARG A 94 -9.23 9.47 9.68
N ILE A 95 -8.41 10.00 8.78
CA ILE A 95 -7.82 9.26 7.67
C ILE A 95 -6.35 8.99 8.00
N PHE A 96 -5.92 7.76 7.77
CA PHE A 96 -4.53 7.36 7.85
C PHE A 96 -3.91 7.37 6.46
N PHE A 97 -2.68 7.87 6.43
CA PHE A 97 -1.88 7.95 5.23
C PHE A 97 -0.68 7.02 5.42
N TYR A 98 -0.47 6.15 4.45
CA TYR A 98 0.66 5.24 4.44
C TYR A 98 1.45 5.41 3.16
N ARG A 99 2.77 5.45 3.27
CA ARG A 99 3.66 5.25 2.14
C ARG A 99 3.85 3.77 1.90
N VAL A 100 3.78 3.36 0.64
CA VAL A 100 4.02 1.97 0.23
C VAL A 100 5.29 1.94 -0.59
N ASP A 101 6.27 1.20 -0.08
CA ASP A 101 7.57 1.03 -0.71
C ASP A 101 7.70 -0.40 -1.24
N PHE A 102 8.24 -0.58 -2.44
CA PHE A 102 8.63 -1.86 -3.03
C PHE A 102 10.13 -1.88 -3.27
N ARG A 103 10.82 -2.86 -2.67
CA ARG A 103 12.29 -3.02 -2.76
C ARG A 103 13.03 -1.69 -2.48
N GLY A 104 12.57 -0.97 -1.46
CA GLY A 104 13.16 0.31 -1.01
C GLY A 104 12.78 1.55 -1.83
N LYS A 105 11.92 1.42 -2.84
CA LYS A 105 11.41 2.56 -3.63
C LYS A 105 9.93 2.80 -3.38
N THR A 106 9.54 4.04 -3.16
CA THR A 106 8.13 4.41 -3.02
C THR A 106 7.36 4.16 -4.31
N ILE A 107 6.36 3.29 -4.25
CA ILE A 107 5.49 2.97 -5.39
C ILE A 107 4.14 3.68 -5.31
N GLY A 108 3.78 4.20 -4.13
CA GLY A 108 2.54 4.92 -3.94
C GLY A 108 2.20 5.18 -2.50
N TYR A 109 0.97 5.64 -2.30
CA TYR A 109 0.43 6.01 -1.00
C TYR A 109 -0.97 5.44 -0.80
N LEU A 110 -1.25 4.91 0.38
CA LEU A 110 -2.55 4.37 0.76
C LEU A 110 -3.24 5.34 1.71
N LEU A 111 -4.47 5.72 1.38
CA LEU A 111 -5.38 6.51 2.20
C LEU A 111 -6.56 5.64 2.61
N MET A 112 -6.80 5.51 3.91
CA MET A 112 -7.94 4.77 4.43
C MET A 112 -8.39 5.33 5.78
N PRO A 113 -9.68 5.21 6.14
CA PRO A 113 -10.17 5.55 7.46
C PRO A 113 -9.42 4.80 8.56
N GLU A 114 -9.25 5.46 9.70
CA GLU A 114 -8.72 4.84 10.92
C GLU A 114 -9.60 3.65 11.31
N ARG A 115 -8.96 2.50 11.54
CA ARG A 115 -9.64 1.34 12.11
C ARG A 115 -9.98 1.63 13.57
N HIS A 116 -11.26 1.76 13.88
CA HIS A 116 -11.71 1.77 15.27
C HIS A 116 -11.79 0.33 15.79
N SER A 117 -11.14 0.05 16.91
CA SER A 117 -11.10 -1.30 17.54
C SER A 117 -12.47 -1.85 17.90
N PHE A 118 -13.47 -0.99 18.09
CA PHE A 118 -14.86 -1.35 18.41
C PHE A 118 -15.82 -1.34 17.22
N ALA A 119 -15.33 -1.04 16.00
CA ALA A 119 -16.19 -1.04 14.82
C ALA A 119 -16.59 -2.48 14.47
N ARG A 120 -17.89 -2.72 14.28
CA ARG A 120 -18.43 -4.02 13.82
C ARG A 120 -17.92 -4.40 12.43
N ARG A 121 -17.58 -3.39 11.62
CA ARG A 121 -17.04 -3.53 10.26
C ARG A 121 -15.89 -2.58 10.05
N TYR A 122 -14.85 -3.03 9.37
CA TYR A 122 -13.67 -2.25 9.04
C TYR A 122 -13.12 -2.66 7.69
N LEU A 123 -12.24 -1.83 7.14
CA LEU A 123 -11.58 -2.08 5.88
C LEU A 123 -10.16 -2.60 6.15
N GLU A 124 -9.82 -3.71 5.53
CA GLU A 124 -8.47 -4.26 5.52
C GLU A 124 -7.91 -4.17 4.10
N VAL A 125 -6.74 -3.56 3.96
CA VAL A 125 -6.02 -3.50 2.69
C VAL A 125 -4.79 -4.37 2.78
N ASN A 126 -4.77 -5.40 1.95
CA ASN A 126 -3.58 -6.20 1.72
C ASN A 126 -2.84 -5.70 0.48
N ILE A 127 -1.54 -5.49 0.62
CA ILE A 127 -0.65 -5.16 -0.50
C ILE A 127 0.48 -6.18 -0.50
N TYR A 128 0.57 -6.98 -1.56
CA TYR A 128 1.57 -8.03 -1.69
C TYR A 128 2.13 -8.08 -3.12
N GLU A 129 3.32 -8.65 -3.24
CA GLU A 129 3.94 -8.89 -4.54
C GLU A 129 3.68 -10.33 -4.99
N ARG A 130 3.39 -10.48 -6.29
CA ARG A 130 3.33 -11.77 -6.96
C ARG A 130 3.70 -11.57 -8.42
N ASP A 131 4.60 -12.41 -8.94
CA ASP A 131 5.06 -12.40 -10.32
C ASP A 131 5.60 -11.01 -10.78
N GLY A 132 6.26 -10.28 -9.88
CA GLY A 132 6.80 -8.94 -10.15
C GLY A 132 5.76 -7.83 -10.17
N LYS A 133 4.49 -8.13 -9.89
CA LYS A 133 3.37 -7.18 -9.83
C LYS A 133 2.93 -6.95 -8.39
N ILE A 134 2.38 -5.78 -8.12
CA ILE A 134 1.85 -5.42 -6.81
C ILE A 134 0.34 -5.52 -6.83
N TYR A 135 -0.22 -6.34 -5.95
CA TYR A 135 -1.66 -6.53 -5.84
C TYR A 135 -2.21 -5.62 -4.75
N PHE A 136 -3.17 -4.78 -5.12
CA PHE A 136 -3.92 -3.95 -4.18
C PHE A 136 -5.26 -4.63 -3.88
N VAL A 137 -5.39 -5.19 -2.68
CA VAL A 137 -6.50 -6.06 -2.28
C VAL A 137 -7.24 -5.48 -1.07
N PRO A 138 -8.17 -4.54 -1.30
CA PRO A 138 -9.08 -4.08 -0.26
C PRO A 138 -10.14 -5.15 0.02
N SER A 139 -10.50 -5.31 1.29
CA SER A 139 -11.55 -6.21 1.74
C SER A 139 -12.33 -5.58 2.89
N GLU A 140 -13.65 -5.73 2.87
CA GLU A 140 -14.49 -5.43 4.02
C GLU A 140 -14.38 -6.61 5.00
N GLN A 141 -14.10 -6.29 6.26
CA GLN A 141 -14.03 -7.25 7.35
C GLN A 141 -15.14 -6.91 8.36
N GLY A 142 -15.76 -7.93 8.92
CA GLY A 142 -16.83 -7.77 9.90
C GLY A 142 -17.48 -9.10 10.21
N VAL A 143 -18.26 -9.12 11.28
CA VAL A 143 -19.10 -10.26 11.61
C VAL A 143 -20.46 -10.03 10.95
N ASP A 144 -20.93 -11.00 10.17
CA ASP A 144 -22.31 -11.02 9.70
C ASP A 144 -23.22 -11.30 10.92
N ASP A 145 -24.20 -10.42 11.15
CA ASP A 145 -25.26 -10.64 12.14
C ASP A 145 -26.18 -11.80 11.71
#